data_AF-A0A0M0JJK2-F1
#
_entry.id   AF-A0A0M0JJK2-F1
#
_cell.length_a   1.000
_cell.length_b   1.000
_cell.length_c   1.000
_cell.angle_alpha   90.00
_cell.angle_beta   90.00
_cell.angle_gamma   90.00
#
_symmetry.space_group_name_H-M   'P 1'
#
loop_
_entity.id
_entity.type
_entity.pdbx_description
1 polymer ?
#
loop_
_entity_poly.entity_id
_entity_poly.type
_entity_poly.pdbx_seq_one_letter_code
_entity_poly.pdbx_strand_id
1 'polypeptide(L)'
;MAEAEAEPAYDIAIRVHKGAAGYGIYFTMDQTQMIKVTKLDPGSEASKAGVQVGDILHSVMDLDKKKPESDPGAEVVVGAHNYQASLQMVREMKYCQLTFKTAGFG
;
A
#
# COMPACT_ATOMS: atom_id res chain seq x y z
N MET A 1 -31.38 11.50 -4.13
CA MET A 1 -30.32 12.52 -4.24
C MET A 1 -29.04 11.74 -4.40
N ALA A 2 -28.34 11.90 -5.53
CA ALA A 2 -27.10 11.17 -5.79
C ALA A 2 -26.02 11.75 -4.88
N GLU A 3 -25.66 11.01 -3.84
CA GLU A 3 -24.38 11.23 -3.16
C GLU A 3 -23.31 10.96 -4.22
N ALA A 4 -22.66 12.04 -4.66
CA ALA A 4 -21.44 11.91 -5.42
C ALA A 4 -20.48 11.13 -4.53
N GLU A 5 -20.28 9.85 -4.83
CA GLU A 5 -19.19 9.05 -4.31
C GLU A 5 -17.90 9.78 -4.71
N ALA A 6 -17.43 10.67 -3.84
CA ALA A 6 -16.15 11.32 -4.01
C ALA A 6 -15.14 10.18 -4.11
N GLU A 7 -14.57 9.99 -5.31
CA GLU A 7 -13.47 9.08 -5.51
C GLU A 7 -12.46 9.38 -4.39
N PRO A 8 -12.10 8.39 -3.56
CA PRO A 8 -11.22 8.67 -2.44
C PRO A 8 -9.91 9.18 -3.03
N ALA A 9 -9.63 10.47 -2.83
CA ALA A 9 -8.35 11.05 -3.20
C ALA A 9 -7.29 10.26 -2.45
N TYR A 10 -6.47 9.52 -3.19
CA TYR A 10 -5.33 8.82 -2.63
C TYR A 10 -4.19 9.81 -2.53
N ASP A 11 -3.85 10.19 -1.31
CA ASP A 11 -3.00 11.35 -1.06
C ASP A 11 -1.50 11.04 -1.22
N ILE A 12 -1.09 9.79 -0.97
CA ILE A 12 0.34 9.44 -0.87
C ILE A 12 0.67 8.23 -1.75
N ALA A 13 1.43 8.45 -2.81
CA ALA A 13 2.01 7.38 -3.62
C ALA A 13 3.54 7.38 -3.46
N ILE A 14 4.09 6.26 -3.02
CA ILE A 14 5.53 6.13 -2.77
C ILE A 14 6.10 5.01 -3.64
N ARG A 15 7.33 5.20 -4.12
CA ARG A 15 8.07 4.17 -4.85
C ARG A 15 9.19 3.68 -3.96
N VAL A 16 9.15 2.41 -3.61
CA VAL A 16 10.03 1.83 -2.60
C VAL A 16 10.79 0.64 -3.13
N HIS A 17 12.11 0.66 -2.90
CA HIS A 17 12.95 -0.51 -3.12
C HIS A 17 12.99 -1.34 -1.85
N LYS A 18 12.84 -2.65 -2.00
CA LYS A 18 12.98 -3.60 -0.90
C LYS A 18 14.44 -3.68 -0.49
N GLY A 19 14.74 -3.25 0.72
CA GLY A 19 16.06 -3.41 1.33
C GLY A 19 16.26 -4.82 1.93
N ALA A 20 17.42 -5.02 2.57
CA ALA A 20 17.74 -6.30 3.23
C ALA A 20 16.76 -6.66 4.36
N ALA A 21 16.20 -5.65 5.05
CA ALA A 21 15.19 -5.82 6.10
C ALA A 21 13.74 -5.76 5.60
N GLY A 22 13.52 -5.59 4.29
CA GLY A 22 12.20 -5.34 3.69
C GLY A 22 11.99 -3.87 3.31
N TYR A 23 10.73 -3.43 3.29
CA TYR A 23 10.35 -2.05 2.92
C TYR A 23 10.39 -1.07 4.10
N GLY A 24 10.50 -1.56 5.33
CA GLY A 24 10.42 -0.75 6.55
C GLY A 24 9.01 -0.19 6.82
N ILE A 25 7.98 -0.86 6.30
CA ILE A 25 6.56 -0.51 6.48
C ILE A 25 5.84 -1.75 6.98
N TYR A 26 5.04 -1.59 8.02
CA TYR A 26 4.25 -2.66 8.62
C TYR A 26 2.79 -2.29 8.55
N PHE A 27 1.97 -3.24 8.07
CA PHE A 27 0.54 -3.07 7.95
C PHE A 27 -0.19 -4.25 8.59
N THR A 28 -1.37 -3.96 9.12
CA THR A 28 -2.30 -4.94 9.67
C THR A 28 -3.70 -4.64 9.15
N MET A 29 -4.46 -5.69 8.86
CA MET A 29 -5.89 -5.55 8.57
C MET A 29 -6.66 -5.35 9.88
N ASP A 30 -7.46 -4.30 9.96
CA ASP A 30 -8.32 -4.02 11.12
C ASP A 30 -9.69 -4.73 11.03
N GLN A 31 -10.53 -4.54 12.05
CA GLN A 31 -11.88 -5.12 12.10
C GLN A 31 -12.81 -4.63 10.99
N THR A 32 -12.48 -3.50 10.35
CA THR A 32 -13.23 -2.92 9.21
C THR A 32 -12.69 -3.41 7.87
N GLN A 33 -11.83 -4.42 7.86
CA GLN A 33 -11.22 -4.98 6.65
C GLN A 33 -10.31 -4.00 5.89
N MET A 34 -9.89 -2.92 6.54
CA MET A 34 -8.95 -1.94 5.99
C MET A 34 -7.53 -2.26 6.43
N ILE A 35 -6.58 -2.09 5.53
CA ILE A 35 -5.16 -2.42 5.77
C ILE A 35 -4.46 -1.16 6.21
N LYS A 36 -4.22 -1.04 7.51
CA LYS A 36 -3.64 0.17 8.10
C LYS A 36 -2.16 -0.01 8.38
N VAL A 37 -1.39 1.04 8.15
CA VAL A 37 0.01 1.16 8.57
C VAL A 37 0.03 1.18 10.09
N THR A 38 0.69 0.21 10.71
CA THR A 38 0.81 0.09 12.16
C THR A 38 2.16 0.56 12.67
N LYS A 39 3.20 0.50 11.82
CA LYS A 39 4.56 0.92 12.15
C LYS A 39 5.34 1.26 10.88
N LEU A 40 6.26 2.21 11.03
CA LEU A 40 7.26 2.58 10.04
C LEU A 40 8.64 2.53 10.68
N ASP A 41 9.63 2.06 9.93
CA ASP A 41 11.02 2.14 10.38
C ASP A 41 11.57 3.56 10.17
N PRO A 42 12.31 4.12 11.15
CA PRO A 42 12.89 5.44 11.02
C PRO A 42 13.81 5.54 9.81
N GLY A 43 13.59 6.53 8.94
CA GLY A 43 14.40 6.73 7.74
C GLY A 43 14.08 5.76 6.58
N SER A 44 13.03 4.94 6.69
CA SER A 44 12.46 4.23 5.54
C SER A 44 11.96 5.21 4.47
N GLU A 45 11.88 4.76 3.22
CA GLU A 45 11.38 5.57 2.11
C GLU A 45 9.94 6.04 2.36
N ALA A 46 9.10 5.21 2.98
CA ALA A 46 7.75 5.60 3.38
C ALA A 46 7.73 6.69 4.46
N SER A 47 8.60 6.58 5.47
CA SER A 47 8.73 7.62 6.50
C SER A 47 9.20 8.95 5.89
N LYS A 48 10.13 8.92 4.92
CA LYS A 48 10.58 10.13 4.22
C LYS A 48 9.50 10.73 3.32
N ALA A 49 8.65 9.89 2.75
CA ALA A 49 7.56 10.30 1.88
C ALA A 49 6.33 10.83 2.65
N GLY A 50 6.34 10.77 3.98
CA GLY A 50 5.28 11.31 4.82
C GLY A 50 4.15 10.33 5.11
N VAL A 51 4.33 9.02 4.85
CA VAL A 51 3.40 7.99 5.34
C VAL A 51 3.40 8.01 6.86
N GLN A 52 2.24 7.85 7.47
CA GLN A 52 2.05 7.84 8.92
C GLN A 52 1.37 6.56 9.39
N VAL A 53 1.53 6.27 10.68
CA VAL A 53 0.76 5.21 11.34
C VAL A 53 -0.72 5.60 11.32
N GLY A 54 -1.58 4.69 10.86
CA GLY A 54 -3.00 4.94 10.63
C GLY A 54 -3.39 5.05 9.16
N ASP A 55 -2.44 5.34 8.27
CA ASP A 55 -2.69 5.41 6.83
C ASP A 55 -3.16 4.06 6.28
N ILE A 56 -4.06 4.09 5.30
CA ILE A 56 -4.66 2.89 4.73
C ILE A 56 -3.95 2.57 3.42
N LEU A 57 -3.37 1.38 3.31
CA LEU A 57 -2.84 0.87 2.05
C LEU A 57 -4.00 0.61 1.10
N HIS A 58 -4.03 1.32 -0.03
CA HIS A 58 -5.06 1.19 -1.04
C HIS A 58 -4.66 0.26 -2.17
N SER A 59 -3.50 0.49 -2.78
CA SER A 59 -3.06 -0.26 -3.94
C SER A 59 -1.55 -0.46 -3.95
N VAL A 60 -1.12 -1.48 -4.69
CA VAL A 60 0.27 -1.83 -4.90
C VAL A 60 0.52 -2.10 -6.38
N MET A 61 1.64 -1.62 -6.90
CA MET A 61 2.02 -1.83 -8.30
C MET A 61 3.48 -2.27 -8.35
N ASP A 62 3.75 -3.34 -9.11
CA ASP A 62 5.13 -3.78 -9.34
C ASP A 62 5.79 -2.91 -10.41
N LEU A 63 6.82 -2.18 -10.04
CA LEU A 63 7.55 -1.32 -10.96
C LEU A 63 8.62 -2.10 -11.74
N ASP A 64 8.95 -3.33 -11.31
CA ASP A 64 9.76 -4.25 -12.10
C ASP A 64 8.96 -4.92 -13.24
N LYS A 65 7.63 -4.69 -13.29
CA LYS A 65 6.70 -5.26 -14.28
C LYS A 65 6.79 -6.78 -14.41
N LYS A 66 6.90 -7.48 -13.28
CA LYS A 66 6.91 -8.95 -13.21
C LYS A 66 5.63 -9.50 -12.63
N LYS A 67 4.98 -8.74 -11.76
CA LYS A 67 3.73 -9.11 -11.09
C LYS A 67 2.64 -8.05 -11.33
N PRO A 68 1.35 -8.42 -11.22
CA PRO A 68 0.84 -9.79 -11.20
C PRO A 68 1.16 -10.55 -12.50
N GLU A 69 1.26 -11.88 -12.45
CA GLU A 69 1.63 -12.70 -13.62
C GLU A 69 0.61 -12.64 -14.75
N SER A 70 -0.65 -12.37 -14.40
CA SER A 70 -1.74 -12.18 -15.36
C SER A 70 -1.65 -10.85 -16.13
N ASP A 71 -1.10 -9.80 -15.49
CA ASP A 71 -0.97 -8.47 -16.09
C ASP A 71 0.23 -7.72 -15.45
N PRO A 72 1.45 -7.94 -15.96
CA PRO A 72 2.67 -7.48 -15.29
C PRO A 72 2.78 -5.95 -15.27
N GLY A 73 2.91 -5.40 -14.05
CA GLY A 73 2.94 -3.95 -13.83
C GLY A 73 1.56 -3.31 -13.67
N ALA A 74 0.49 -4.11 -13.63
CA ALA A 74 -0.83 -3.61 -13.26
C ALA A 74 -0.88 -3.15 -11.81
N GLU A 75 -1.69 -2.13 -11.55
CA GLU A 75 -2.05 -1.72 -10.20
C GLU A 75 -3.01 -2.75 -9.59
N VAL A 76 -2.63 -3.27 -8.44
CA VAL A 76 -3.44 -4.21 -7.66
C VAL A 76 -4.02 -3.47 -6.48
N VAL A 77 -5.31 -3.19 -6.53
CA VAL A 77 -6.06 -2.65 -5.39
C VAL A 77 -6.11 -3.70 -4.30
N VAL A 78 -5.63 -3.35 -3.10
CA VAL A 78 -5.60 -4.26 -1.96
C VAL A 78 -6.87 -4.11 -1.14
N GLY A 79 -7.56 -5.22 -0.91
CA GLY A 79 -8.72 -5.31 -0.04
C GLY A 79 -8.78 -6.65 0.67
N ALA A 80 -9.76 -6.85 1.56
CA ALA A 80 -9.84 -8.09 2.34
C ALA A 80 -9.97 -9.36 1.49
N HIS A 81 -10.60 -9.29 0.32
CA HIS A 81 -10.79 -10.43 -0.58
C HIS A 81 -9.48 -10.92 -1.21
N ASN A 82 -8.46 -10.07 -1.34
CA ASN A 82 -7.17 -10.41 -1.95
C ASN A 82 -5.96 -10.12 -1.04
N TYR A 83 -6.18 -9.79 0.23
CA TYR A 83 -5.13 -9.38 1.17
C TYR A 83 -3.95 -10.35 1.22
N GLN A 84 -4.22 -11.65 1.36
CA GLN A 84 -3.15 -12.66 1.41
C GLN A 84 -2.36 -12.74 0.10
N ALA A 85 -3.04 -12.70 -1.04
CA ALA A 85 -2.41 -12.73 -2.36
C ALA A 85 -1.55 -11.48 -2.60
N SER A 86 -2.09 -10.30 -2.30
CA SER A 86 -1.38 -9.03 -2.41
C SER A 86 -0.17 -8.96 -1.48
N LEU A 87 -0.28 -9.45 -0.24
CA LEU A 87 0.86 -9.56 0.68
C LEU A 87 1.95 -10.49 0.15
N GLN A 88 1.58 -11.66 -0.37
CA GLN A 88 2.53 -12.58 -0.97
C GLN A 88 3.24 -11.93 -2.16
N MET A 89 2.48 -11.23 -3.01
CA MET A 89 3.01 -10.51 -4.16
C MET A 89 4.01 -9.41 -3.75
N VAL A 90 3.64 -8.55 -2.80
CA VAL A 90 4.52 -7.48 -2.29
C VAL A 90 5.79 -8.05 -1.66
N ARG A 91 5.71 -9.24 -1.02
CA ARG A 91 6.88 -9.94 -0.49
C ARG A 91 7.84 -10.42 -1.58
N GLU A 92 7.35 -10.74 -2.77
CA GLU A 92 8.17 -11.18 -3.92
C GLU A 92 8.71 -10.00 -4.73
N MET A 93 8.00 -8.87 -4.76
CA MET A 93 8.44 -7.65 -5.43
C MET A 93 9.76 -7.13 -4.83
N LYS A 94 10.59 -6.50 -5.68
CA LYS A 94 11.80 -5.79 -5.25
C LYS A 94 11.63 -4.29 -5.36
N TYR A 95 10.91 -3.82 -6.37
CA TYR A 95 10.60 -2.41 -6.53
C TYR A 95 9.11 -2.24 -6.79
N CYS A 96 8.41 -1.59 -5.88
CA CYS A 96 6.96 -1.39 -6.01
C CYS A 96 6.56 0.04 -5.69
N GLN A 97 5.44 0.45 -6.27
CA GLN A 97 4.72 1.64 -5.85
C GLN A 97 3.63 1.21 -4.87
N LEU A 98 3.56 1.88 -3.73
CA LEU A 98 2.51 1.70 -2.73
C LEU A 98 1.72 2.99 -2.67
N THR A 99 0.41 2.89 -2.78
CA THR A 99 -0.50 4.02 -2.68
C THR A 99 -1.29 3.92 -1.38
N PHE A 100 -1.27 5.00 -0.61
CA PHE A 100 -1.91 5.11 0.69
C PHE A 100 -2.96 6.21 0.66
N LYS A 101 -4.00 5.99 1.46
CA LYS A 101 -5.00 6.98 1.82
C LYS A 101 -4.73 7.44 3.23
N THR A 102 -4.58 8.74 3.43
CA THR A 102 -4.49 9.28 4.78
C THR A 102 -5.81 9.06 5.49
N ALA A 103 -5.78 8.34 6.61
CA ALA A 103 -6.94 8.26 7.48
C ALA A 103 -7.09 9.64 8.12
N GLY A 104 -7.90 10.51 7.50
CA GLY A 104 -8.13 11.86 7.98
C GLY A 104 -8.35 11.85 9.49
N PHE A 105 -7.57 12.67 10.20
CA PHE A 105 -7.77 12.91 11.63
C PHE A 105 -9.20 13.42 11.83
N GLY A 106 -10.09 12.53 12.29
CA GLY A 106 -11.40 12.85 12.83
C GLY A 106 -11.34 12.85 14.35
#